data_AF-A0A832B3J1-F1
#
_entry.id   AF-A0A832B3J1-F1
#
_cell.length_a   1.000
_cell.length_b   1.000
_cell.length_c   1.000
_cell.angle_alpha   90.00
_cell.angle_beta   90.00
_cell.angle_gamma   90.00
#
_symmetry.space_group_name_H-M   'P 1'
#
loop_
_entity.id
_entity.type
_entity.pdbx_description
1 polymer ?
#
loop_
_entity_poly.entity_id
_entity_poly.type
_entity_poly.pdbx_seq_one_letter_code
_entity_poly.pdbx_strand_id
1 'polypeptide(L)'
;MRHYEVVSPEVPDYRHSWNEPPEPSRCGGIFLAENARSAIRQAVADEAFLDWVSMARGDGVPPFKGLKATRTLCEHGVCWGCAGDDEATNCPACQEAWDREDEESGLTLGFA
;
A
#
# COMPACT_ATOMS: atom_id res chain seq x y z
N MET A 1 -17.45 8.11 -0.38
CA MET A 1 -16.12 7.69 -0.86
C MET A 1 -15.37 7.02 0.30
N ARG A 2 -14.47 6.07 0.02
CA ARG A 2 -13.67 5.33 1.00
C ARG A 2 -12.23 5.20 0.48
N HIS A 3 -11.23 5.21 1.37
CA HIS A 3 -9.86 4.90 1.00
C HIS A 3 -9.67 3.40 0.83
N TYR A 4 -9.03 3.03 -0.27
CA TYR A 4 -8.60 1.68 -0.57
C TYR A 4 -7.11 1.68 -0.81
N GLU A 5 -6.40 0.83 -0.10
CA GLU A 5 -5.05 0.45 -0.46
C GLU A 5 -5.16 -0.51 -1.64
N VAL A 6 -4.48 -0.20 -2.73
CA VAL A 6 -4.36 -1.09 -3.89
C VAL A 6 -2.91 -1.51 -3.98
N VAL A 7 -2.68 -2.81 -4.16
CA VAL A 7 -1.34 -3.41 -4.30
C VAL A 7 -1.28 -4.30 -5.53
N SER A 8 -0.14 -4.28 -6.22
CA SER A 8 0.18 -5.23 -7.29
C SER A 8 0.27 -6.65 -6.75
N PRO A 9 -0.05 -7.68 -7.55
CA PRO A 9 0.19 -9.05 -7.13
C PRO A 9 1.69 -9.29 -6.88
N GLU A 10 1.98 -10.28 -6.05
CA GLU A 10 3.34 -10.79 -5.91
C GLU A 10 3.79 -11.38 -7.24
N VAL A 11 4.95 -10.93 -7.71
CA VAL A 11 5.56 -11.42 -8.95
C VAL A 11 6.87 -12.12 -8.55
N PRO A 12 6.88 -13.46 -8.45
CA PRO A 12 7.99 -14.20 -7.82
C PRO A 12 9.37 -14.03 -8.48
N ASP A 13 9.42 -13.58 -9.74
CA ASP A 13 10.68 -13.42 -10.50
C ASP A 13 10.94 -11.97 -10.94
N TYR A 14 10.31 -10.98 -10.29
CA TYR A 14 10.45 -9.61 -10.73
C TYR A 14 11.76 -8.96 -10.28
N ARG A 15 12.58 -8.60 -11.27
CA ARG A 15 13.81 -7.83 -11.12
C ARG A 15 13.72 -6.60 -12.03
N HIS A 16 13.61 -5.40 -11.45
CA HIS A 16 13.73 -4.15 -12.21
C HIS A 16 15.14 -3.96 -12.77
N SER A 17 16.13 -4.54 -12.10
CA SER A 17 17.52 -4.59 -12.53
C SER A 17 18.12 -5.93 -12.10
N TRP A 18 19.15 -6.40 -12.79
CA TRP A 18 19.84 -7.65 -12.45
C TRP A 18 20.38 -7.70 -11.01
N ASN A 19 20.46 -6.55 -10.32
CA ASN A 19 21.04 -6.37 -9.00
C ASN A 19 20.03 -6.12 -7.87
N GLU A 20 18.74 -5.91 -8.18
CA GLU A 20 17.74 -5.76 -7.12
C GLU A 20 17.24 -7.14 -6.65
N PRO A 21 17.11 -7.34 -5.32
CA PRO A 21 16.43 -8.51 -4.81
C PRO A 21 14.97 -8.51 -5.28
N PRO A 22 14.37 -9.69 -5.53
CA PRO A 22 12.95 -9.76 -5.85
C PRO A 22 12.13 -9.23 -4.66
N GLU A 23 11.30 -8.21 -4.90
CA GLU A 23 10.41 -7.64 -3.89
C GLU A 23 8.97 -8.11 -4.15
N PRO A 24 8.29 -8.72 -3.14
CA PRO A 24 6.87 -9.03 -3.26
C PRO A 24 6.06 -7.73 -3.32
N SER A 25 5.23 -7.57 -4.35
CA SER A 25 4.20 -6.52 -4.46
C SER A 25 4.72 -5.06 -4.42
N ARG A 26 5.66 -4.71 -5.31
CA ARG A 26 6.34 -3.40 -5.28
C ARG A 26 5.45 -2.18 -5.58
N CYS A 27 4.38 -2.30 -6.37
CA CYS A 27 3.51 -1.17 -6.70
C CYS A 27 2.31 -1.11 -5.76
N GLY A 28 2.21 -0.04 -4.97
CA GLY A 28 1.12 0.15 -4.01
C GLY A 28 0.72 1.62 -3.88
N GLY A 29 -0.53 1.87 -3.50
CA GLY A 29 -1.01 3.22 -3.26
C GLY A 29 -2.38 3.27 -2.57
N ILE A 30 -2.72 4.42 -2.01
CA ILE A 30 -4.01 4.66 -1.36
C ILE A 30 -4.90 5.52 -2.26
N PHE A 31 -6.10 5.03 -2.58
CA PHE A 31 -7.03 5.63 -3.53
C PHE A 31 -8.38 5.90 -2.91
N LEU A 32 -8.89 7.13 -3.04
CA LEU A 32 -10.23 7.51 -2.59
C LEU A 32 -11.26 7.16 -3.67
N ALA A 33 -12.08 6.13 -3.42
CA ALA A 33 -13.01 5.60 -4.40
C ALA A 33 -14.37 5.19 -3.80
N GLU A 34 -15.38 5.00 -4.65
CA GLU A 34 -16.70 4.52 -4.23
C GLU A 34 -16.68 3.04 -3.81
N ASN A 35 -15.88 2.23 -4.51
CA ASN A 35 -15.77 0.79 -4.33
C ASN A 35 -14.38 0.30 -4.79
N ALA A 36 -14.03 -0.93 -4.40
CA ALA A 36 -12.76 -1.56 -4.73
C ALA A 36 -12.44 -1.59 -6.25
N ARG A 37 -13.46 -1.83 -7.10
CA ARG A 37 -13.28 -1.83 -8.55
C ARG A 37 -12.88 -0.45 -9.08
N SER A 38 -13.46 0.61 -8.53
CA SER A 38 -13.12 1.99 -8.88
C SER A 38 -11.69 2.34 -8.41
N ALA A 39 -11.30 1.90 -7.21
CA ALA A 39 -9.93 2.06 -6.71
C ALA A 39 -8.89 1.40 -7.62
N ILE A 40 -9.14 0.16 -8.06
CA ILE A 40 -8.25 -0.54 -9.02
C ILE A 40 -8.13 0.20 -10.34
N ARG A 41 -9.22 0.81 -10.83
CA ARG A 41 -9.18 1.60 -12.07
C ARG A 41 -8.35 2.87 -11.91
N GLN A 42 -8.46 3.54 -10.76
CA GLN A 42 -7.61 4.68 -10.45
C GLN A 42 -6.15 4.26 -10.36
N ALA A 43 -5.87 3.15 -9.65
CA ALA A 43 -4.52 2.61 -9.52
C ALA A 43 -3.86 2.32 -10.87
N VAL A 44 -4.53 1.64 -11.81
CA VAL A 44 -3.96 1.35 -13.15
C VAL A 44 -3.69 2.61 -13.99
N ALA A 45 -4.27 3.76 -13.65
CA ALA A 45 -4.01 5.04 -14.30
C ALA A 45 -2.97 5.90 -13.55
N ASP A 46 -2.55 5.46 -12.36
CA ASP A 46 -1.63 6.18 -11.48
C ASP A 46 -0.17 5.94 -11.85
N GLU A 47 0.67 6.95 -11.64
CA GLU A 47 2.11 6.88 -11.94
C GLU A 47 2.80 5.78 -11.14
N ALA A 48 2.38 5.53 -9.89
CA ALA A 48 2.93 4.49 -9.03
C ALA A 48 2.70 3.06 -9.55
N PHE A 49 1.81 2.88 -10.53
CA PHE A 49 1.46 1.60 -11.13
C PHE A 49 1.90 1.47 -12.59
N LEU A 50 2.51 2.49 -13.20
CA LEU A 50 2.90 2.43 -14.62
C LEU A 50 3.84 1.27 -14.93
N ASP A 51 4.77 0.96 -14.01
CA ASP A 51 5.68 -0.17 -14.14
C ASP A 51 4.92 -1.51 -14.15
N TRP A 52 3.99 -1.69 -13.21
CA TRP A 52 3.10 -2.84 -13.19
C TRP A 52 2.29 -2.97 -14.49
N VAL A 53 1.71 -1.87 -14.97
CA VAL A 53 0.87 -1.86 -16.17
C VAL A 53 1.70 -2.23 -17.41
N SER A 54 2.92 -1.71 -17.52
CA SER A 54 3.86 -2.00 -18.59
C SER A 54 4.18 -3.50 -18.62
N MET A 55 4.52 -4.08 -17.47
CA MET A 55 4.80 -5.51 -17.34
C MET A 55 3.62 -6.40 -17.68
N ALA A 56 2.47 -6.15 -17.04
CA ALA A 56 1.29 -6.98 -17.25
C ALA A 56 0.97 -7.07 -18.74
N ARG A 57 1.06 -5.94 -19.46
CA ARG A 57 0.91 -5.90 -20.92
C ARG A 57 1.98 -6.69 -21.66
N GLY A 58 3.25 -6.57 -21.25
CA GLY A 58 4.36 -7.35 -21.80
C GLY A 58 4.14 -8.87 -21.72
N ASP A 59 3.56 -9.34 -20.62
CA ASP A 59 3.25 -10.76 -20.39
C ASP A 59 1.89 -11.19 -20.98
N GLY A 60 1.19 -10.31 -21.72
CA GLY A 60 -0.14 -10.57 -22.26
C GLY A 60 -1.23 -10.69 -21.19
N VAL A 61 -0.97 -10.20 -19.99
CA VAL A 61 -1.87 -10.19 -18.84
C VAL A 61 -2.63 -8.85 -18.76
N PRO A 62 -3.94 -8.87 -18.49
CA PRO A 62 -4.67 -7.63 -18.26
C PRO A 62 -4.16 -6.91 -16.99
N PRO A 63 -3.88 -5.58 -17.02
CA PRO A 63 -3.30 -4.86 -15.88
C PRO A 63 -4.13 -4.82 -14.60
N PHE A 64 -5.41 -5.15 -14.68
CA PHE A 64 -6.30 -5.27 -13.51
C PHE A 64 -6.26 -6.66 -12.86
N LYS A 65 -5.67 -7.66 -13.54
CA LYS A 65 -5.65 -9.04 -13.06
C LYS A 65 -4.69 -9.16 -11.87
N GLY A 66 -5.19 -9.66 -10.75
CA GLY A 66 -4.36 -9.91 -9.56
C GLY A 66 -4.18 -8.71 -8.63
N LEU A 67 -4.58 -7.49 -9.05
CA LEU A 67 -4.61 -6.34 -8.16
C LEU A 67 -5.58 -6.58 -7.01
N LYS A 68 -5.12 -6.33 -5.79
CA LYS A 68 -5.94 -6.41 -4.58
C LYS A 68 -6.25 -5.00 -4.11
N ALA A 69 -7.50 -4.76 -3.74
CA ALA A 69 -7.94 -3.50 -3.15
C ALA A 69 -8.58 -3.77 -1.80
N THR A 70 -7.92 -3.34 -0.73
CA THR A 70 -8.31 -3.52 0.66
C THR A 70 -8.73 -2.17 1.23
N ARG A 71 -9.76 -2.13 2.08
CA ARG A 71 -10.12 -0.87 2.76
C ARG A 71 -8.99 -0.54 3.73
N THR A 72 -8.53 0.70 3.71
CA THR A 72 -7.42 1.16 4.56
C THR A 72 -7.89 1.44 5.99
N LEU A 73 -8.47 0.44 6.65
CA LEU A 73 -8.97 0.53 8.02
C LEU A 73 -8.05 -0.24 8.97
N CYS A 74 -7.76 0.32 10.14
CA CYS A 74 -7.23 -0.50 11.24
C CYS A 74 -8.31 -1.47 11.74
N GLU A 75 -7.92 -2.41 12.59
CA GLU A 75 -8.83 -3.31 13.28
C GLU A 75 -9.90 -2.58 14.13
N HIS A 76 -9.59 -1.36 14.59
CA HIS A 76 -10.50 -0.49 15.34
C HIS A 76 -11.45 0.32 14.43
N GLY A 77 -11.36 0.18 13.11
CA GLY A 77 -12.26 0.84 12.14
C GLY A 77 -11.89 2.28 11.78
N VAL A 78 -10.75 2.79 12.24
CA VAL A 78 -10.20 4.10 11.84
C VAL A 78 -9.49 3.97 10.49
N CYS A 79 -9.65 4.98 9.63
CA CYS A 79 -9.12 4.95 8.28
C CYS A 79 -7.72 5.58 8.20
N TRP A 80 -6.68 4.76 8.01
CA TRP A 80 -5.30 5.22 7.82
C TRP A 80 -5.12 6.12 6.61
N GLY A 81 -5.86 5.87 5.53
CA GLY A 81 -5.79 6.71 4.34
C GLY A 81 -6.28 8.15 4.54
N CYS A 82 -7.00 8.42 5.64
CA CYS A 82 -7.38 9.78 6.00
C CYS A 82 -6.27 10.52 6.76
N ALA A 83 -5.25 9.80 7.26
CA ALA A 83 -4.35 10.34 8.25
C ALA A 83 -3.26 11.25 7.71
N GLY A 84 -2.90 11.14 6.43
CA GLY A 84 -1.79 11.91 5.87
C GLY A 84 -0.52 11.76 6.73
N ASP A 85 0.32 12.80 6.74
CA ASP A 85 1.49 12.88 7.64
C ASP A 85 1.11 13.40 9.05
N ASP A 86 -0.17 13.67 9.30
CA ASP A 86 -0.65 14.21 10.57
C ASP A 86 -0.98 13.05 11.54
N GLU A 87 -0.06 12.84 12.49
CA GLU A 87 -0.17 11.94 13.65
C GLU A 87 -1.54 12.03 14.35
N ALA A 88 -2.17 13.21 14.34
CA ALA A 88 -3.47 13.48 14.96
C ALA A 88 -4.63 12.61 14.43
N THR A 89 -4.45 11.98 13.27
CA THR A 89 -5.48 11.14 12.64
C THR A 89 -5.17 9.64 12.78
N ASN A 90 -4.06 9.29 13.45
CA ASN A 90 -3.75 7.90 13.78
C ASN A 90 -4.79 7.35 14.76
N CYS A 91 -5.08 6.06 14.64
CA CYS A 91 -5.92 5.38 15.61
C CYS A 91 -5.22 5.39 16.98
N PRO A 92 -5.78 5.99 18.05
CA PRO A 92 -5.08 6.07 19.33
C PRO A 92 -4.68 4.71 19.90
N ALA A 93 -5.52 3.69 19.70
CA ALA A 93 -5.23 2.33 20.13
C ALA A 93 -4.09 1.68 19.33
N CYS A 94 -3.94 2.01 18.05
CA CYS A 94 -2.80 1.55 17.25
C CYS A 94 -1.53 2.31 17.61
N GLN A 95 -1.61 3.61 17.86
CA GLN A 95 -0.47 4.42 18.30
C GLN A 95 0.11 3.90 19.62
N GLU A 96 -0.75 3.65 20.63
CA GLU A 96 -0.30 3.11 21.92
C GLU A 96 0.34 1.71 21.80
N ALA A 97 -0.12 0.90 20.83
CA ALA A 97 0.47 -0.40 20.57
C ALA A 97 1.88 -0.27 19.96
N TRP A 98 2.04 0.62 18.98
CA TRP A 98 3.33 0.90 18.35
C TRP A 98 4.34 1.52 19.31
N ASP A 99 3.91 2.49 20.12
CA ASP A 99 4.77 3.11 21.14
C ASP A 99 5.34 2.06 22.09
N ARG A 100 4.50 1.08 22.50
CA ARG A 100 4.93 -0.04 23.35
C ARG A 100 5.90 -0.98 22.63
N GLU A 101 5.65 -1.30 21.37
CA GLU A 101 6.54 -2.14 20.55
C GLU A 101 7.90 -1.48 20.36
N ASP A 102 7.97 -0.17 20.15
CA ASP A 102 9.22 0.59 20.01
C ASP A 102 10.02 0.62 21.32
N GLU A 103 9.35 0.78 22.47
CA GLU A 103 9.96 0.69 23.80
C GLU A 103 10.55 -0.71 24.06
N GLU A 104 9.85 -1.79 23.69
CA GLU A 104 10.32 -3.17 23.84
C GLU A 104 11.43 -3.54 22.85
N SER A 105 11.42 -2.93 21.66
CA SER A 105 12.43 -3.14 20.62
C SER A 105 13.76 -2.42 20.90
N GLY A 106 13.78 -1.50 21.87
CA GLY A 106 14.95 -0.67 22.16
C GLY A 106 15.35 0.29 21.03
N LEU A 107 14.47 0.47 20.03
CA LEU A 107 14.62 1.43 18.95
C LEU A 107 14.11 2.79 19.44
N THR A 108 14.82 3.41 20.39
CA THR A 108 14.61 4.83 20.65
C THR A 108 15.08 5.59 19.40
N LEU A 109 14.15 5.96 18.52
CA LEU A 109 14.38 7.05 17.57
C LEU A 109 14.47 8.33 18.40
N GLY A 110 15.66 8.58 18.94
CA GLY A 110 15.99 9.81 19.62
C GLY A 110 15.94 10.96 18.63
N PHE A 111 14.77 11.60 18.51
CA PHE A 111 14.65 12.95 18.00
C PHE A 111 14.90 13.90 19.17
N ALA A 112 16.16 14.33 19.27
CA ALA A 112 16.57 15.47 20.08
C ALA A 112 16.37 16.78 19.31
#